data_AF-A0A0R1WPQ5-F1
#
_entry.id   AF-A0A0R1WPQ5-F1
#
_cell.length_a   1.000
_cell.length_b   1.000
_cell.length_c   1.000
_cell.angle_alpha   90.00
_cell.angle_beta   90.00
_cell.angle_gamma   90.00
#
_symmetry.space_group_name_H-M   'P 1'
#
loop_
_entity.id
_entity.type
_entity.pdbx_description
1 polymer ?
#
loop_
_entity_poly.entity_id
_entity_poly.type
_entity_poly.pdbx_seq_one_letter_code
_entity_poly.pdbx_strand_id
1 'polypeptide(L)'
;MNAWIGFLIYLLGLTGYNGTLRRFGVSPYLAWITAMLVQILMLYVFAMTGMLNLGIKVVTYLGIALLIMWSGLSFWHKGQLKFEGIHLFDLWMLGLGGVMCSTLIHSPLVHYDNFSHWAVMVKFMTFTGRLPGAADKLISFTSYPPATALYITQFVHWTGFSDGTMLIAQFLLIWAAGYSIFAGLRDRSRALTSFALCFTLAITFVFNVAIRLNNLLVDYVLPIITVAAIVGIFVYRKQHLLLCFHTAIFIGALMLVKNSGTFYVVMIGVYLLYILITNARGHWYERIIAIPVQLVGSIGIGILPFLWWNQHVKQTFTISKHEISTQAYSKQLNGESHQELLKIFHKFIDQIFSLSSLSTKGIILINVVLIGTWIYARLLKGLHNDLLGMAILLDFVFIAYYGSLFGMYILSMPYAEAIVLDGFERYMGSMVIANLLLGSIPLVRVLDRLQFEQNFQK
;
A
#
# COMPACT_ATOMS: atom_id res chain seq x y z
N MET A 1 -12.29 22.94 -17.93
CA MET A 1 -13.34 22.54 -16.97
C MET A 1 -12.96 23.10 -15.61
N ASN A 2 -13.91 23.64 -14.84
CA ASN A 2 -13.63 24.12 -13.48
C ASN A 2 -13.14 22.95 -12.61
N ALA A 3 -12.06 23.13 -11.84
CA ALA A 3 -11.45 22.11 -10.99
C ALA A 3 -12.47 21.45 -10.04
N TRP A 4 -13.41 22.23 -9.51
CA TRP A 4 -14.49 21.73 -8.64
C TRP A 4 -15.47 20.80 -9.35
N ILE A 5 -15.84 21.13 -10.59
CA ILE A 5 -16.72 20.28 -11.41
C ILE A 5 -16.00 18.97 -11.73
N GLY A 6 -14.72 19.04 -12.07
CA GLY A 6 -13.92 17.85 -12.33
C GLY A 6 -13.72 16.96 -11.11
N PHE A 7 -13.49 17.56 -9.95
CA PHE A 7 -13.43 16.82 -8.69
C PHE A 7 -14.74 16.09 -8.41
N LEU A 8 -15.89 16.74 -8.63
CA LEU A 8 -17.20 16.11 -8.45
C LEU A 8 -17.39 14.92 -9.41
N ILE A 9 -17.02 15.07 -10.70
CA ILE A 9 -17.08 13.99 -11.70
C ILE A 9 -16.25 12.78 -11.23
N TYR A 10 -15.02 13.02 -10.80
CA TYR A 10 -14.15 11.97 -10.29
C TYR A 10 -14.75 11.28 -9.06
N LEU A 11 -15.24 12.06 -8.10
CA LEU A 11 -15.83 11.55 -6.85
C LEU A 11 -17.08 10.69 -7.09
N LEU A 12 -17.96 11.13 -8.00
CA LEU A 12 -19.14 10.36 -8.41
C LEU A 12 -18.73 9.03 -9.07
N GLY A 13 -17.72 9.07 -9.95
CA GLY A 13 -17.15 7.88 -10.55
C GLY A 13 -16.63 6.89 -9.51
N LEU A 14 -15.77 7.35 -8.60
CA LEU A 14 -15.22 6.54 -7.51
C LEU A 14 -16.32 5.97 -6.59
N THR A 15 -17.36 6.75 -6.30
CA THR A 15 -18.49 6.32 -5.47
C THR A 15 -19.27 5.16 -6.10
N GLY A 16 -19.42 5.15 -7.42
CA GLY A 16 -20.06 4.02 -8.13
C GLY A 16 -19.26 2.72 -8.04
N TYR A 17 -17.94 2.77 -8.18
CA TYR A 17 -17.08 1.60 -7.93
C TYR A 17 -17.17 1.13 -6.48
N ASN A 18 -17.04 2.05 -5.53
CA ASN A 18 -17.15 1.74 -4.09
C ASN A 18 -18.49 1.06 -3.76
N GLY A 19 -19.60 1.63 -4.25
CA GLY A 19 -20.94 1.07 -4.06
C GLY A 19 -21.13 -0.30 -4.72
N THR A 20 -20.49 -0.54 -5.86
CA THR A 20 -20.53 -1.84 -6.57
C THR A 20 -19.76 -2.90 -5.79
N LEU A 21 -18.54 -2.59 -5.37
CA LEU A 21 -17.68 -3.51 -4.62
C LEU A 21 -18.32 -3.92 -3.29
N ARG A 22 -18.94 -2.97 -2.56
CA ARG A 22 -19.67 -3.28 -1.33
C ARG A 22 -20.81 -4.26 -1.53
N ARG A 23 -21.50 -4.20 -2.68
CA ARG A 23 -22.58 -5.16 -3.03
C ARG A 23 -22.04 -6.54 -3.39
N PHE A 24 -20.81 -6.61 -3.88
CA PHE A 24 -20.07 -7.87 -4.05
C PHE A 24 -19.41 -8.39 -2.78
N GLY A 25 -19.72 -7.81 -1.61
CA GLY A 25 -19.26 -8.29 -0.31
C GLY A 25 -17.94 -7.69 0.16
N VAL A 26 -17.34 -6.77 -0.60
CA VAL A 26 -16.14 -6.03 -0.16
C VAL A 26 -16.51 -5.20 1.08
N SER A 27 -15.69 -5.30 2.11
CA SER A 27 -15.86 -4.55 3.35
C SER A 27 -15.93 -3.05 3.08
N PRO A 28 -16.87 -2.31 3.71
CA PRO A 28 -16.97 -0.86 3.62
C PRO A 28 -15.65 -0.11 3.90
N TYR A 29 -14.81 -0.69 4.76
CA TYR A 29 -13.52 -0.13 5.16
C TYR A 29 -12.39 -0.38 4.13
N LEU A 30 -12.57 -1.36 3.25
CA LEU A 30 -11.63 -1.70 2.17
C LEU A 30 -12.11 -1.22 0.80
N ALA A 31 -13.42 -0.96 0.65
CA ALA A 31 -14.03 -0.72 -0.65
C ALA A 31 -13.48 0.51 -1.38
N TRP A 32 -13.10 1.58 -0.66
CA TRP A 32 -12.48 2.76 -1.27
C TRP A 32 -11.12 2.45 -1.89
N ILE A 33 -10.22 1.81 -1.14
CA ILE A 33 -8.90 1.45 -1.68
C ILE A 33 -9.04 0.41 -2.79
N THR A 34 -9.88 -0.62 -2.62
CA THR A 34 -10.15 -1.61 -3.67
C THR A 34 -10.69 -0.94 -4.94
N ALA A 35 -11.58 0.05 -4.82
CA ALA A 35 -12.10 0.81 -5.97
C ALA A 35 -10.99 1.57 -6.72
N MET A 36 -10.06 2.19 -5.99
CA MET A 36 -8.92 2.89 -6.59
C MET A 36 -7.97 1.90 -7.30
N LEU A 37 -7.68 0.76 -6.68
CA LEU A 37 -6.80 -0.26 -7.28
C LEU A 37 -7.41 -0.90 -8.53
N VAL A 38 -8.73 -1.16 -8.52
CA VAL A 38 -9.44 -1.65 -9.72
C VAL A 38 -9.35 -0.63 -10.85
N GLN A 39 -9.56 0.66 -10.57
CA GLN A 39 -9.41 1.71 -11.58
C GLN A 39 -7.98 1.79 -12.12
N ILE A 40 -6.96 1.69 -11.26
CA ILE A 40 -5.55 1.62 -11.67
C ILE A 40 -5.31 0.47 -12.66
N LEU A 41 -5.79 -0.74 -12.33
CA LEU A 41 -5.61 -1.92 -13.19
C LEU A 41 -6.36 -1.77 -14.53
N MET A 42 -7.55 -1.18 -14.52
CA MET A 42 -8.27 -0.86 -15.76
C MET A 42 -7.52 0.16 -16.61
N LEU A 43 -7.06 1.27 -16.00
CA LEU A 43 -6.27 2.29 -16.68
C LEU A 43 -4.97 1.73 -17.24
N TYR A 44 -4.33 0.82 -16.51
CA TYR A 44 -3.13 0.14 -16.96
C TYR A 44 -3.35 -0.60 -18.28
N VAL A 45 -4.47 -1.33 -18.42
CA VAL A 45 -4.81 -2.00 -19.69
C VAL A 45 -4.93 -0.97 -20.83
N PHE A 46 -5.64 0.14 -20.62
CA PHE A 46 -5.75 1.20 -21.63
C PHE A 46 -4.41 1.88 -21.94
N ALA A 47 -3.54 2.04 -20.94
CA ALA A 47 -2.23 2.63 -21.11
C ALA A 47 -1.35 1.74 -22.00
N MET A 48 -1.34 0.43 -21.73
CA MET A 48 -0.58 -0.56 -22.48
C MET A 48 -1.05 -0.73 -23.92
N THR A 49 -2.32 -0.46 -24.22
CA THR A 49 -2.86 -0.47 -25.59
C THR A 49 -2.78 0.88 -26.31
N GLY A 50 -2.14 1.89 -25.70
CA GLY A 50 -1.98 3.23 -26.30
C GLY A 50 -3.26 4.07 -26.30
N MET A 51 -4.25 3.70 -25.49
CA MET A 51 -5.58 4.33 -25.43
C MET A 51 -5.84 5.04 -24.09
N LEU A 52 -4.81 5.56 -23.42
CA LEU A 52 -4.92 6.10 -22.05
C LEU A 52 -5.96 7.23 -21.92
N ASN A 53 -6.01 8.17 -22.86
CA ASN A 53 -7.01 9.25 -22.85
C ASN A 53 -8.46 8.72 -22.92
N LEU A 54 -8.69 7.67 -23.72
CA LEU A 54 -9.99 7.01 -23.75
C LEU A 54 -10.24 6.29 -22.42
N GLY A 55 -9.23 5.58 -21.91
CA GLY A 55 -9.29 4.86 -20.64
C GLY A 55 -9.70 5.75 -19.47
N ILE A 56 -9.12 6.94 -19.34
CA ILE A 56 -9.48 7.90 -18.28
C ILE A 56 -10.97 8.24 -18.32
N LYS A 57 -11.53 8.48 -19.51
CA LYS A 57 -12.96 8.77 -19.70
C LYS A 57 -13.82 7.55 -19.40
N VAL A 58 -13.49 6.39 -19.99
CA VAL A 58 -14.26 5.15 -19.84
C VAL A 58 -14.32 4.71 -18.38
N VAL A 59 -13.17 4.67 -17.70
CA VAL A 59 -13.09 4.26 -16.30
C VAL A 59 -13.93 5.21 -15.43
N THR A 60 -13.80 6.52 -15.61
CA THR A 60 -14.54 7.49 -14.80
C THR A 60 -16.06 7.44 -15.06
N TYR A 61 -16.48 7.42 -16.33
CA TYR A 61 -17.89 7.37 -16.70
C TYR A 61 -18.55 6.02 -16.40
N LEU A 62 -17.81 4.91 -16.45
CA LEU A 62 -18.31 3.61 -15.98
C LEU A 62 -18.65 3.69 -14.49
N GLY A 63 -17.80 4.31 -13.68
CA GLY A 63 -18.11 4.56 -12.27
C GLY A 63 -19.41 5.35 -12.09
N ILE A 64 -19.60 6.42 -12.87
CA ILE A 64 -20.83 7.23 -12.82
C ILE A 64 -22.05 6.40 -13.26
N ALA A 65 -21.93 5.61 -14.33
CA ALA A 65 -23.00 4.73 -14.79
C ALA A 65 -23.39 3.69 -13.73
N LEU A 66 -22.40 3.09 -13.05
CA LEU A 66 -22.63 2.18 -11.92
C LEU A 66 -23.36 2.89 -10.77
N LEU A 67 -22.97 4.13 -10.45
CA LEU A 67 -23.66 4.91 -9.42
C LEU A 67 -25.13 5.14 -9.79
N ILE A 68 -25.41 5.58 -11.02
CA ILE A 68 -26.77 5.82 -11.52
C ILE A 68 -27.60 4.53 -11.48
N MET A 69 -27.03 3.43 -11.99
CA MET A 69 -27.67 2.11 -11.98
C MET A 69 -28.05 1.68 -10.57
N TRP A 70 -27.12 1.78 -9.61
CA TRP A 70 -27.38 1.37 -8.23
C TRP A 70 -28.36 2.29 -7.50
N SER A 71 -28.34 3.59 -7.78
CA SER A 71 -29.33 4.53 -7.26
C SER A 71 -30.74 4.19 -7.78
N GLY A 72 -30.87 3.89 -9.08
CA GLY A 72 -32.15 3.46 -9.68
C GLY A 72 -32.67 2.13 -9.11
N LEU A 73 -31.79 1.14 -8.95
CA LEU A 73 -32.17 -0.13 -8.31
C LEU A 73 -32.57 0.07 -6.84
N SER A 74 -31.86 0.93 -6.11
CA SER A 74 -32.16 1.22 -4.70
C SER A 74 -33.50 1.94 -4.53
N PHE A 75 -33.88 2.80 -5.48
CA PHE A 75 -35.22 3.41 -5.54
C PHE A 75 -36.33 2.35 -5.66
N TRP A 76 -36.04 1.23 -6.33
CA TRP A 76 -36.94 0.07 -6.43
C TRP A 76 -36.70 -0.97 -5.33
N HIS A 77 -36.07 -0.58 -4.23
CA HIS A 77 -35.75 -1.44 -3.08
C HIS A 77 -34.89 -2.67 -3.43
N LYS A 78 -34.16 -2.65 -4.55
CA LYS A 78 -33.24 -3.70 -4.99
C LYS A 78 -31.79 -3.28 -4.77
N GLY A 79 -31.01 -4.15 -4.11
CA GLY A 79 -29.57 -3.92 -3.92
C GLY A 79 -29.26 -2.74 -3.00
N GLN A 80 -30.04 -2.53 -1.94
CA GLN A 80 -29.73 -1.51 -0.94
C GLN A 80 -28.46 -1.87 -0.16
N LEU A 81 -27.63 -0.88 0.12
CA LEU A 81 -26.46 -1.04 0.97
C LEU A 81 -26.87 -0.89 2.42
N LYS A 82 -26.37 -1.80 3.27
CA LYS A 82 -26.49 -1.63 4.72
C LYS A 82 -25.68 -0.42 5.16
N PHE A 83 -26.31 0.44 5.95
CA PHE A 83 -25.63 1.53 6.63
C PHE A 83 -24.90 0.95 7.84
N GLU A 84 -23.61 1.22 7.94
CA GLU A 84 -22.72 0.64 8.97
C GLU A 84 -22.60 1.55 10.20
N GLY A 85 -23.32 2.67 10.21
CA GLY A 85 -23.15 3.73 11.20
C GLY A 85 -22.10 4.76 10.78
N ILE A 86 -22.08 5.87 11.52
CA ILE A 86 -20.98 6.84 11.52
C ILE A 86 -20.24 6.65 12.85
N HIS A 87 -18.93 6.49 12.77
CA HIS A 87 -18.06 6.25 13.91
C HIS A 87 -17.20 7.49 14.17
N LEU A 88 -16.65 7.58 15.38
CA LEU A 88 -15.76 8.69 15.77
C LEU A 88 -14.52 8.79 14.86
N PHE A 89 -13.98 7.65 14.42
CA PHE A 89 -12.85 7.65 13.50
C PHE A 89 -13.23 8.16 12.10
N ASP A 90 -14.51 8.06 11.68
CA ASP A 90 -14.95 8.61 10.39
C ASP A 90 -14.86 10.14 10.41
N LEU A 91 -15.31 10.77 11.49
CA LEU A 91 -15.21 12.22 11.69
C LEU A 91 -13.75 12.66 11.79
N TRP A 92 -12.92 11.89 12.49
CA TRP A 92 -11.48 12.16 12.57
C TRP A 92 -10.80 12.07 11.19
N MET A 93 -11.13 11.03 10.41
CA MET A 93 -10.60 10.84 9.06
C MET A 93 -11.02 11.97 8.10
N LEU A 94 -12.26 12.46 8.22
CA LEU A 94 -12.73 13.61 7.44
C LEU A 94 -12.05 14.91 7.88
N GLY A 95 -11.96 15.16 9.18
CA GLY A 95 -11.35 16.36 9.74
C GLY A 95 -9.86 16.47 9.39
N LEU A 96 -9.06 15.47 9.80
CA LEU A 96 -7.63 15.47 9.50
C LEU A 96 -7.37 15.37 8.00
N GLY A 97 -8.11 14.52 7.28
CA GLY A 97 -8.00 14.40 5.83
C GLY A 97 -8.27 15.73 5.11
N GLY A 98 -9.28 16.48 5.54
CA GLY A 98 -9.60 17.81 5.01
C GLY A 98 -8.47 18.82 5.24
N VAL A 99 -7.93 18.88 6.46
CA VAL A 99 -6.78 19.75 6.80
C VAL A 99 -5.55 19.38 5.97
N MET A 100 -5.28 18.09 5.79
CA MET A 100 -4.16 17.61 4.98
C MET A 100 -4.36 17.97 3.50
N CYS A 101 -5.53 17.73 2.91
CA CYS A 101 -5.84 18.15 1.55
C CYS A 101 -5.68 19.66 1.35
N SER A 102 -6.15 20.47 2.31
CA SER A 102 -6.02 21.93 2.30
C SER A 102 -4.55 22.38 2.37
N THR A 103 -3.71 21.65 3.09
CA THR A 103 -2.26 21.93 3.14
C THR A 103 -1.56 21.51 1.85
N LEU A 104 -1.88 20.31 1.35
CA LEU A 104 -1.23 19.72 0.18
C LEU A 104 -1.56 20.45 -1.12
N ILE A 105 -2.77 20.99 -1.29
CA ILE A 105 -3.12 21.75 -2.51
C ILE A 105 -2.23 23.00 -2.70
N HIS A 106 -1.71 23.56 -1.61
CA HIS A 106 -0.83 24.74 -1.62
C HIS A 106 0.66 24.38 -1.47
N SER A 107 0.99 23.09 -1.40
CA SER A 107 2.36 22.62 -1.18
C SER A 107 3.09 22.40 -2.51
N PRO A 108 4.36 22.84 -2.64
CA PRO A 108 5.18 22.51 -3.80
C PRO A 108 5.77 21.11 -3.67
N LEU A 109 6.12 20.52 -4.82
CA LEU A 109 6.99 19.35 -4.87
C LEU A 109 8.43 19.75 -4.55
N VAL A 110 9.12 19.00 -3.68
CA VAL A 110 10.46 19.40 -3.19
C VAL A 110 11.58 18.40 -3.47
N HIS A 111 11.28 17.12 -3.63
CA HIS A 111 12.29 16.08 -3.81
C HIS A 111 12.74 15.93 -5.28
N TYR A 112 14.04 15.71 -5.50
CA TYR A 112 14.64 15.53 -6.83
C TYR A 112 13.95 14.43 -7.66
N ASP A 113 13.67 13.26 -7.06
CA ASP A 113 12.96 12.15 -7.73
C ASP A 113 11.61 12.54 -8.36
N ASN A 114 10.93 13.57 -7.85
CA ASN A 114 9.71 14.09 -8.48
C ASN A 114 10.01 14.61 -9.90
N PHE A 115 11.14 15.28 -10.06
CA PHE A 115 11.57 15.95 -11.27
C PHE A 115 12.40 15.06 -12.20
N SER A 116 12.82 13.87 -11.77
CA SER A 116 13.44 12.86 -12.63
C SER A 116 12.49 11.74 -13.07
N HIS A 117 11.43 11.48 -12.29
CA HIS A 117 10.49 10.41 -12.57
C HIS A 117 9.05 10.71 -12.15
N TRP A 118 8.75 10.88 -10.86
CA TRP A 118 7.37 10.73 -10.38
C TRP A 118 6.40 11.76 -10.95
N ALA A 119 6.67 13.05 -10.77
CA ALA A 119 5.83 14.12 -11.30
C ALA A 119 5.98 14.26 -12.82
N VAL A 120 7.19 14.00 -13.34
CA VAL A 120 7.47 14.03 -14.79
C VAL A 120 6.65 12.99 -15.55
N MET A 121 6.51 11.78 -15.02
CA MET A 121 5.71 10.71 -15.61
C MET A 121 4.22 11.10 -15.66
N VAL A 122 3.69 11.67 -14.57
CA VAL A 122 2.32 12.21 -14.53
C VAL A 122 2.14 13.33 -15.54
N LYS A 123 3.07 14.29 -15.59
CA LYS A 123 3.06 15.39 -16.56
C LYS A 123 3.02 14.84 -17.98
N PHE A 124 3.93 13.92 -18.31
CA PHE A 124 4.02 13.31 -19.62
C PHE A 124 2.70 12.65 -20.03
N MET A 125 2.14 11.79 -19.19
CA MET A 125 0.89 11.10 -19.50
C MET A 125 -0.32 12.05 -19.57
N THR A 126 -0.35 13.10 -18.75
CA THR A 126 -1.41 14.11 -18.76
C THR A 126 -1.46 14.86 -20.09
N PHE A 127 -0.31 15.23 -20.66
CA PHE A 127 -0.25 16.05 -21.87
C PHE A 127 -0.14 15.23 -23.17
N THR A 128 0.37 14.00 -23.12
CA THR A 128 0.51 13.14 -24.32
C THR A 128 -0.57 12.06 -24.42
N GLY A 129 -1.20 11.68 -23.30
CA GLY A 129 -2.23 10.65 -23.29
C GLY A 129 -1.72 9.25 -23.64
N ARG A 130 -0.45 8.95 -23.38
CA ARG A 130 0.18 7.64 -23.63
C ARG A 130 1.32 7.37 -22.66
N LEU A 131 1.76 6.11 -22.60
CA LEU A 131 3.03 5.73 -21.95
C LEU A 131 4.23 6.25 -22.76
N PRO A 132 5.38 6.51 -22.10
CA PRO A 132 6.61 6.91 -22.77
C PRO A 132 7.17 5.78 -23.64
N GLY A 133 7.80 6.15 -24.75
CA GLY A 133 8.54 5.26 -25.64
C GLY A 133 10.03 5.58 -25.69
N ALA A 134 10.79 4.82 -26.48
CA ALA A 134 12.26 4.95 -26.59
C ALA A 134 12.76 6.36 -26.94
N ALA A 135 11.96 7.13 -27.69
CA ALA A 135 12.31 8.48 -28.12
C ALA A 135 12.09 9.54 -27.02
N ASP A 136 11.33 9.23 -25.97
CA ASP A 136 10.95 10.17 -24.91
C ASP A 136 12.04 10.25 -23.84
N LYS A 137 13.07 11.07 -24.09
CA LYS A 137 14.26 11.21 -23.20
C LYS A 137 13.99 11.93 -21.86
N LEU A 138 12.78 12.43 -21.65
CA LEU A 138 12.42 13.22 -20.47
C LEU A 138 12.37 12.37 -19.18
N ILE A 139 12.08 11.07 -19.30
CA ILE A 139 11.89 10.17 -18.15
C ILE A 139 13.14 9.30 -17.98
N SER A 140 13.83 9.45 -16.85
CA SER A 140 15.10 8.75 -16.60
C SER A 140 14.94 7.32 -16.04
N PHE A 141 13.79 7.02 -15.41
CA PHE A 141 13.52 5.73 -14.78
C PHE A 141 12.45 4.97 -15.57
N THR A 142 12.83 4.47 -16.74
CA THR A 142 11.91 3.86 -17.73
C THR A 142 11.38 2.49 -17.32
N SER A 143 12.03 1.78 -16.39
CA SER A 143 11.53 0.50 -15.86
C SER A 143 10.53 0.63 -14.73
N TYR A 144 10.36 1.82 -14.14
CA TYR A 144 9.46 1.99 -13.00
C TYR A 144 8.02 1.81 -13.47
N PRO A 145 7.27 0.86 -12.87
CA PRO A 145 5.91 0.59 -13.30
C PRO A 145 4.95 1.77 -13.00
N PRO A 146 3.86 1.93 -13.77
CA PRO A 146 3.17 3.22 -13.84
C PRO A 146 1.94 3.36 -12.92
N ALA A 147 1.65 2.45 -11.96
CA ALA A 147 0.36 2.43 -11.25
C ALA A 147 -0.02 3.74 -10.57
N THR A 148 0.87 4.28 -9.72
CA THR A 148 0.60 5.54 -9.00
C THR A 148 0.54 6.71 -9.96
N ALA A 149 1.40 6.74 -10.98
CA ALA A 149 1.38 7.78 -11.99
C ALA A 149 0.08 7.76 -12.83
N LEU A 150 -0.45 6.58 -13.17
CA LEU A 150 -1.74 6.43 -13.86
C LEU A 150 -2.90 6.94 -13.01
N TYR A 151 -2.92 6.57 -11.72
CA TYR A 151 -3.92 7.04 -10.78
C TYR A 151 -3.92 8.56 -10.66
N ILE A 152 -2.73 9.16 -10.47
CA ILE A 152 -2.57 10.60 -10.37
C ILE A 152 -2.97 11.27 -11.69
N THR A 153 -2.57 10.71 -12.83
CA THR A 153 -2.93 11.23 -14.17
C THR A 153 -4.45 11.27 -14.37
N GLN A 154 -5.18 10.22 -13.98
CA GLN A 154 -6.64 10.22 -14.02
C GLN A 154 -7.21 11.36 -13.17
N PHE A 155 -6.71 11.54 -11.95
CA PHE A 155 -7.19 12.57 -11.03
C PHE A 155 -6.95 14.00 -11.57
N VAL A 156 -5.73 14.29 -12.02
CA VAL A 156 -5.37 15.64 -12.52
C VAL A 156 -5.98 15.95 -13.88
N HIS A 157 -6.31 14.94 -14.69
CA HIS A 157 -7.10 15.17 -15.92
C HIS A 157 -8.42 15.88 -15.59
N TRP A 158 -9.10 15.48 -14.51
CA TRP A 158 -10.36 16.11 -14.13
C TRP A 158 -10.16 17.36 -13.28
N THR A 159 -9.22 17.36 -12.33
CA THR A 159 -9.08 18.43 -11.34
C THR A 159 -8.13 19.56 -11.75
N GLY A 160 -7.39 19.39 -12.85
CA GLY A 160 -6.36 20.33 -13.32
C GLY A 160 -4.96 19.90 -12.88
N PHE A 161 -3.98 20.13 -13.75
CA PHE A 161 -2.58 19.77 -13.50
C PHE A 161 -1.89 20.84 -12.63
N SER A 162 -1.43 20.44 -11.44
CA SER A 162 -0.61 21.25 -10.53
C SER A 162 0.12 20.35 -9.54
N ASP A 163 1.15 20.87 -8.87
CA ASP A 163 1.84 20.17 -7.77
C ASP A 163 0.84 19.72 -6.71
N GLY A 164 0.00 20.65 -6.24
CA GLY A 164 -0.97 20.38 -5.19
C GLY A 164 -2.02 19.33 -5.55
N THR A 165 -2.54 19.32 -6.78
CA THR A 165 -3.52 18.30 -7.22
C THR A 165 -2.89 16.92 -7.34
N MET A 166 -1.61 16.82 -7.75
CA MET A 166 -0.89 15.55 -7.74
C MET A 166 -0.67 15.04 -6.30
N LEU A 167 -0.30 15.93 -5.38
CA LEU A 167 -0.12 15.60 -3.97
C LEU A 167 -1.42 15.14 -3.32
N ILE A 168 -2.54 15.82 -3.58
CA ILE A 168 -3.86 15.38 -3.14
C ILE A 168 -4.18 13.98 -3.66
N ALA A 169 -3.95 13.72 -4.96
CA ALA A 169 -4.23 12.41 -5.53
C ALA A 169 -3.48 11.32 -4.75
N GLN A 170 -2.15 11.40 -4.64
CA GLN A 170 -1.39 10.40 -3.89
C GLN A 170 -1.85 10.29 -2.43
N PHE A 171 -2.16 11.41 -1.78
CA PHE A 171 -2.69 11.41 -0.43
C PHE A 171 -4.03 10.67 -0.33
N LEU A 172 -4.98 10.87 -1.25
CA LEU A 172 -6.27 10.18 -1.24
C LEU A 172 -6.10 8.65 -1.36
N LEU A 173 -5.13 8.19 -2.13
CA LEU A 173 -4.78 6.76 -2.23
C LEU A 173 -4.25 6.23 -0.88
N ILE A 174 -3.31 6.96 -0.27
CA ILE A 174 -2.77 6.64 1.06
C ILE A 174 -3.88 6.65 2.11
N TRP A 175 -4.78 7.63 2.05
CA TRP A 175 -5.86 7.84 3.02
C TRP A 175 -6.91 6.73 2.93
N ALA A 176 -7.29 6.34 1.71
CA ALA A 176 -8.19 5.21 1.48
C ALA A 176 -7.58 3.89 1.96
N ALA A 177 -6.27 3.68 1.77
CA ALA A 177 -5.57 2.52 2.30
C ALA A 177 -5.48 2.56 3.84
N GLY A 178 -5.21 3.73 4.43
CA GLY A 178 -5.18 3.93 5.88
C GLY A 178 -6.53 3.65 6.54
N TYR A 179 -7.63 4.01 5.89
CA TYR A 179 -8.98 3.71 6.38
C TYR A 179 -9.25 2.20 6.56
N SER A 180 -8.52 1.34 5.85
CA SER A 180 -8.71 -0.11 5.96
C SER A 180 -8.44 -0.67 7.35
N ILE A 181 -7.57 -0.06 8.16
CA ILE A 181 -7.19 -0.62 9.48
C ILE A 181 -8.38 -0.72 10.43
N PHE A 182 -9.39 0.14 10.28
CA PHE A 182 -10.62 0.10 11.07
C PHE A 182 -11.49 -1.15 10.78
N ALA A 183 -11.23 -1.85 9.68
CA ALA A 183 -11.80 -3.17 9.44
C ALA A 183 -11.33 -4.20 10.49
N GLY A 184 -10.14 -4.01 11.06
CA GLY A 184 -9.52 -4.87 12.07
C GLY A 184 -10.11 -4.74 13.49
N LEU A 185 -10.88 -3.68 13.76
CA LEU A 185 -11.56 -3.48 15.04
C LEU A 185 -12.57 -4.60 15.31
N ARG A 186 -12.64 -5.05 16.57
CA ARG A 186 -13.64 -6.02 17.02
C ARG A 186 -15.00 -5.35 17.24
N ASP A 187 -14.99 -4.19 17.90
CA ASP A 187 -16.13 -3.34 18.14
C ASP A 187 -15.75 -1.91 17.75
N ARG A 188 -16.52 -1.31 16.86
CA ARG A 188 -16.25 0.00 16.24
C ARG A 188 -16.91 1.16 16.99
N SER A 189 -17.80 0.85 17.93
CA SER A 189 -18.43 1.86 18.80
C SER A 189 -17.48 2.36 19.90
N ARG A 190 -16.44 1.58 20.20
CA ARG A 190 -15.50 1.87 21.29
C ARG A 190 -14.54 2.98 20.90
N ALA A 191 -14.65 4.10 21.60
CA ALA A 191 -13.84 5.29 21.37
C ALA A 191 -12.34 5.02 21.56
N LEU A 192 -11.93 4.34 22.63
CA LEU A 192 -10.50 4.16 22.94
C LEU A 192 -9.76 3.38 21.85
N THR A 193 -10.27 2.23 21.43
CA THR A 193 -9.62 1.39 20.41
C THR A 193 -9.62 2.05 19.05
N SER A 194 -10.69 2.78 18.72
CA SER A 194 -10.78 3.59 17.51
C SER A 194 -9.74 4.72 17.52
N PHE A 195 -9.66 5.50 18.60
CA PHE A 195 -8.69 6.58 18.71
C PHE A 195 -7.25 6.09 18.83
N ALA A 196 -7.01 4.89 19.37
CA ALA A 196 -5.68 4.27 19.35
C ALA A 196 -5.20 4.01 17.92
N LEU A 197 -6.09 3.56 17.03
CA LEU A 197 -5.77 3.41 15.60
C LEU A 197 -5.60 4.76 14.91
N CYS A 198 -6.44 5.76 15.20
CA CYS A 198 -6.25 7.14 14.71
C CYS A 198 -4.89 7.71 15.14
N PHE A 199 -4.52 7.52 16.41
CA PHE A 199 -3.24 7.96 16.94
C PHE A 199 -2.07 7.24 16.29
N THR A 200 -2.21 5.93 16.01
CA THR A 200 -1.21 5.17 15.28
C THR A 200 -1.04 5.72 13.85
N LEU A 201 -2.13 6.02 13.14
CA LEU A 201 -2.09 6.68 11.83
C LEU A 201 -1.49 8.10 11.88
N ALA A 202 -1.67 8.83 12.98
CA ALA A 202 -1.01 10.12 13.15
C ALA A 202 0.51 9.94 13.34
N ILE A 203 0.92 8.95 14.13
CA ILE A 203 2.33 8.64 14.38
C ILE A 203 3.05 8.22 13.10
N THR A 204 2.39 7.51 12.16
CA THR A 204 3.03 7.16 10.89
C THR A 204 3.47 8.39 10.09
N PHE A 205 2.84 9.56 10.28
CA PHE A 205 3.31 10.81 9.67
C PHE A 205 4.61 11.35 10.27
N VAL A 206 4.92 11.02 11.53
CA VAL A 206 6.23 11.33 12.15
C VAL A 206 7.32 10.45 11.51
N PHE A 207 7.06 9.15 11.33
CA PHE A 207 8.00 8.25 10.66
C PHE A 207 8.11 8.50 9.14
N ASN A 208 7.21 9.30 8.58
CA ASN A 208 7.23 9.74 7.19
C ASN A 208 8.16 10.94 6.93
N VAL A 209 8.87 11.49 7.92
CA VAL A 209 9.67 12.73 7.73
C VAL A 209 10.71 12.65 6.59
N ALA A 210 11.28 11.47 6.34
CA ALA A 210 12.23 11.25 5.25
C ALA A 210 11.57 11.15 3.86
N ILE A 211 10.31 10.74 3.78
CA ILE A 211 9.55 10.58 2.54
C ILE A 211 8.78 11.88 2.23
N ARG A 212 8.09 12.42 3.24
CA ARG A 212 7.21 13.60 3.26
C ARG A 212 5.99 13.46 2.35
N LEU A 213 4.87 14.05 2.79
CA LEU A 213 3.63 14.04 2.01
C LEU A 213 3.61 15.07 0.88
N ASN A 214 4.53 16.04 0.86
CA ASN A 214 4.71 16.97 -0.25
C ASN A 214 5.69 16.44 -1.33
N ASN A 215 5.77 15.11 -1.45
CA ASN A 215 6.49 14.41 -2.51
C ASN A 215 5.64 13.27 -3.06
N LEU A 216 5.89 12.91 -4.32
CA LEU A 216 5.24 11.77 -4.99
C LEU A 216 6.07 10.48 -4.86
N LEU A 217 6.91 10.40 -3.83
CA LEU A 217 7.64 9.19 -3.49
C LEU A 217 6.64 8.11 -3.07
N VAL A 218 6.75 6.93 -3.66
CA VAL A 218 5.84 5.80 -3.41
C VAL A 218 6.19 5.01 -2.16
N ASP A 219 7.24 5.40 -1.45
CA ASP A 219 7.76 4.74 -0.26
C ASP A 219 6.73 4.67 0.88
N TYR A 220 5.77 5.60 0.97
CA TYR A 220 4.62 5.46 1.89
C TYR A 220 3.48 4.63 1.28
N VAL A 221 3.29 4.70 -0.04
CA VAL A 221 2.23 4.01 -0.78
C VAL A 221 2.39 2.48 -0.67
N LEU A 222 3.61 1.97 -0.82
CA LEU A 222 3.93 0.55 -0.73
C LEU A 222 3.48 -0.08 0.62
N PRO A 223 3.94 0.39 1.79
CA PRO A 223 3.56 -0.22 3.06
C PRO A 223 2.07 -0.07 3.38
N ILE A 224 1.44 1.08 3.07
CA ILE A 224 0.03 1.29 3.45
C ILE A 224 -0.93 0.43 2.61
N ILE A 225 -0.66 0.24 1.32
CA ILE A 225 -1.42 -0.69 0.47
C ILE A 225 -1.21 -2.13 0.96
N THR A 226 0.00 -2.47 1.42
CA THR A 226 0.30 -3.80 1.99
C THR A 226 -0.48 -4.06 3.27
N VAL A 227 -0.54 -3.08 4.16
CA VAL A 227 -1.37 -3.14 5.38
C VAL A 227 -2.83 -3.39 5.00
N ALA A 228 -3.37 -2.65 4.03
CA ALA A 228 -4.73 -2.85 3.53
C ALA A 228 -4.93 -4.26 2.92
N ALA A 229 -3.92 -4.78 2.21
CA ALA A 229 -3.96 -6.14 1.69
C ALA A 229 -4.07 -7.17 2.81
N ILE A 230 -3.18 -7.10 3.81
CA ILE A 230 -3.14 -8.02 4.96
C ILE A 230 -4.42 -7.92 5.80
N VAL A 231 -4.92 -6.71 6.03
CA VAL A 231 -6.20 -6.49 6.72
C VAL A 231 -7.34 -7.14 5.96
N GLY A 232 -7.41 -6.98 4.63
CA GLY A 232 -8.44 -7.61 3.83
C GLY A 232 -8.33 -9.13 3.81
N ILE A 233 -7.12 -9.70 3.77
CA ILE A 233 -6.91 -11.15 3.93
C ILE A 233 -7.48 -11.63 5.27
N PHE A 234 -7.19 -10.90 6.35
CA PHE A 234 -7.76 -11.20 7.66
C PHE A 234 -9.29 -11.12 7.65
N VAL A 235 -9.88 -10.07 7.09
CA VAL A 235 -11.33 -9.85 7.05
C VAL A 235 -12.04 -10.93 6.21
N TYR A 236 -11.49 -11.28 5.04
CA TYR A 236 -12.09 -12.21 4.09
C TYR A 236 -11.67 -13.67 4.28
N ARG A 237 -10.94 -14.02 5.35
CA ARG A 237 -10.43 -15.38 5.64
C ARG A 237 -11.44 -16.52 5.56
N LYS A 238 -12.76 -16.23 5.66
CA LYS A 238 -13.85 -17.21 5.54
C LYS A 238 -14.56 -17.21 4.18
N GLN A 239 -14.19 -16.32 3.26
CA GLN A 239 -14.82 -16.10 1.96
C GLN A 239 -13.79 -16.32 0.85
N HIS A 240 -13.58 -17.58 0.44
CA HIS A 240 -12.42 -17.97 -0.38
C HIS A 240 -12.31 -17.18 -1.70
N LEU A 241 -13.42 -16.99 -2.40
CA LEU A 241 -13.42 -16.27 -3.69
C LEU A 241 -13.04 -14.79 -3.50
N LEU A 242 -13.65 -14.13 -2.53
CA LEU A 242 -13.37 -12.73 -2.22
C LEU A 242 -11.93 -12.55 -1.72
N LEU A 243 -11.43 -13.50 -0.93
CA LEU A 243 -10.04 -13.56 -0.47
C LEU A 243 -9.06 -13.63 -1.65
N CYS A 244 -9.32 -14.49 -2.64
CA CYS A 244 -8.49 -14.64 -3.82
C CYS A 244 -8.49 -13.37 -4.68
N PHE A 245 -9.68 -12.81 -4.98
CA PHE A 245 -9.79 -11.59 -5.78
C PHE A 245 -9.15 -10.39 -5.08
N HIS A 246 -9.40 -10.22 -3.78
CA HIS A 246 -8.76 -9.18 -2.98
C HIS A 246 -7.23 -9.29 -3.09
N THR A 247 -6.69 -10.49 -2.87
CA THR A 247 -5.23 -10.69 -2.92
C THR A 247 -4.66 -10.41 -4.32
N ALA A 248 -5.31 -10.90 -5.38
CA ALA A 248 -4.87 -10.67 -6.75
C ALA A 248 -4.85 -9.18 -7.14
N ILE A 249 -5.90 -8.42 -6.78
CA ILE A 249 -5.98 -6.98 -7.06
C ILE A 249 -4.85 -6.22 -6.35
N PHE A 250 -4.62 -6.52 -5.07
CA PHE A 250 -3.59 -5.83 -4.30
C PHE A 250 -2.17 -6.18 -4.77
N ILE A 251 -1.90 -7.44 -5.10
CA ILE A 251 -0.61 -7.85 -5.70
C ILE A 251 -0.40 -7.17 -7.05
N GLY A 252 -1.41 -7.16 -7.92
CA GLY A 252 -1.32 -6.54 -9.24
C GLY A 252 -1.05 -5.05 -9.18
N ALA A 253 -1.69 -4.35 -8.25
CA ALA A 253 -1.39 -2.94 -8.03
C ALA A 253 0.02 -2.74 -7.45
N LEU A 254 0.39 -3.46 -6.38
CA LEU A 254 1.69 -3.29 -5.71
C LEU A 254 2.88 -3.55 -6.62
N MET A 255 2.84 -4.62 -7.41
CA MET A 255 3.89 -4.91 -8.39
C MET A 255 3.99 -3.83 -9.46
N LEU A 256 2.90 -3.10 -9.74
CA LEU A 256 2.88 -1.96 -10.64
C LEU A 256 3.16 -0.61 -9.95
N VAL A 257 3.42 -0.56 -8.63
CA VAL A 257 3.86 0.67 -7.95
C VAL A 257 5.38 0.86 -8.09
N LYS A 258 6.16 -0.17 -7.74
CA LYS A 258 7.63 -0.18 -7.82
C LYS A 258 8.14 -1.61 -7.68
N ASN A 259 9.28 -1.93 -8.28
CA ASN A 259 9.88 -3.27 -8.18
C ASN A 259 10.19 -3.69 -6.73
N SER A 260 10.55 -2.74 -5.86
CA SER A 260 10.73 -2.97 -4.42
C SER A 260 9.44 -3.39 -3.70
N GLY A 261 8.28 -3.25 -4.35
CA GLY A 261 7.00 -3.82 -3.94
C GLY A 261 7.03 -5.35 -3.80
N THR A 262 8.00 -6.02 -4.43
CA THR A 262 8.15 -7.49 -4.36
C THR A 262 8.26 -8.00 -2.92
N PHE A 263 9.01 -7.32 -2.05
CA PHE A 263 9.12 -7.71 -0.64
C PHE A 263 7.75 -7.74 0.05
N TYR A 264 6.95 -6.71 -0.18
CA TYR A 264 5.60 -6.60 0.36
C TYR A 264 4.64 -7.65 -0.22
N VAL A 265 4.77 -7.97 -1.50
CA VAL A 265 4.01 -9.07 -2.13
C VAL A 265 4.36 -10.42 -1.53
N VAL A 266 5.63 -10.66 -1.19
CA VAL A 266 6.05 -11.87 -0.46
C VAL A 266 5.39 -11.91 0.92
N MET A 267 5.36 -10.80 1.66
CA MET A 267 4.64 -10.74 2.95
C MET A 267 3.15 -11.10 2.79
N ILE A 268 2.49 -10.54 1.76
CA ILE A 268 1.08 -10.84 1.44
C ILE A 268 0.91 -12.33 1.12
N GLY A 269 1.79 -12.90 0.29
CA GLY A 269 1.74 -14.32 -0.11
C GLY A 269 1.95 -15.27 1.08
N VAL A 270 2.89 -14.97 1.97
CA VAL A 270 3.13 -15.74 3.20
C VAL A 270 1.91 -15.68 4.12
N TYR A 271 1.32 -14.50 4.32
CA TYR A 271 0.14 -14.37 5.15
C TYR A 271 -1.10 -15.03 4.54
N LEU A 272 -1.27 -14.94 3.21
CA LEU A 272 -2.32 -15.67 2.49
C LEU A 272 -2.15 -17.17 2.69
N LEU A 273 -0.94 -17.72 2.51
CA LEU A 273 -0.65 -19.13 2.72
C LEU A 273 -1.02 -19.57 4.15
N TYR A 274 -0.60 -18.79 5.15
CA TYR A 274 -0.97 -19.04 6.55
C TYR A 274 -2.50 -19.09 6.75
N ILE A 275 -3.23 -18.13 6.18
CA ILE A 275 -4.70 -18.09 6.27
C ILE A 275 -5.37 -19.26 5.54
N LEU A 276 -4.88 -19.62 4.35
CA LEU A 276 -5.39 -20.77 3.60
C LEU A 276 -5.17 -22.08 4.39
N ILE A 277 -3.99 -22.28 4.99
CA ILE A 277 -3.70 -23.47 5.81
C ILE A 277 -4.61 -23.53 7.04
N THR A 278 -4.71 -22.42 7.78
CA THR A 278 -5.44 -22.37 9.07
C THR A 278 -6.96 -22.38 8.92
N ASN A 279 -7.50 -21.94 7.78
CA ASN A 279 -8.94 -21.92 7.51
C ASN A 279 -9.39 -23.04 6.55
N ALA A 280 -8.47 -23.91 6.11
CA ALA A 280 -8.80 -25.04 5.26
C ALA A 280 -9.81 -25.99 5.93
N ARG A 281 -10.89 -26.29 5.22
CA ARG A 281 -11.91 -27.28 5.60
C ARG A 281 -11.86 -28.45 4.62
N GLY A 282 -12.51 -29.56 4.98
CA GLY A 282 -12.54 -30.78 4.15
C GLY A 282 -11.42 -31.77 4.49
N HIS A 283 -11.33 -32.84 3.72
CA HIS A 283 -10.36 -33.91 3.95
C HIS A 283 -8.94 -33.49 3.52
N TRP A 284 -7.90 -34.13 4.07
CA TRP A 284 -6.50 -33.72 3.86
C TRP A 284 -6.09 -33.69 2.36
N TYR A 285 -6.61 -34.61 1.55
CA TYR A 285 -6.30 -34.68 0.11
C TYR A 285 -6.90 -33.50 -0.68
N GLU A 286 -8.09 -33.02 -0.32
CA GLU A 286 -8.71 -31.84 -0.94
C GLU A 286 -7.88 -30.58 -0.64
N ARG A 287 -7.35 -30.49 0.59
CA ARG A 287 -6.52 -29.36 1.03
C ARG A 287 -5.20 -29.29 0.30
N ILE A 288 -4.57 -30.43 0.04
CA ILE A 288 -3.31 -30.52 -0.71
C ILE A 288 -3.44 -29.93 -2.12
N ILE A 289 -4.63 -30.01 -2.72
CA ILE A 289 -4.86 -29.44 -4.06
C ILE A 289 -5.39 -28.00 -3.95
N ALA A 290 -6.38 -27.76 -3.09
CA ALA A 290 -7.08 -26.48 -3.02
C ALA A 290 -6.19 -25.32 -2.53
N ILE A 291 -5.28 -25.58 -1.58
CA ILE A 291 -4.39 -24.54 -1.03
C ILE A 291 -3.40 -24.05 -2.09
N PRO A 292 -2.60 -24.92 -2.75
CA PRO A 292 -1.73 -24.48 -3.84
C PRO A 292 -2.48 -23.80 -4.98
N VAL A 293 -3.64 -24.32 -5.38
CA VAL A 293 -4.43 -23.71 -6.47
C VAL A 293 -4.89 -22.30 -6.11
N GLN A 294 -5.40 -22.08 -4.89
CA GLN A 294 -5.81 -20.73 -4.46
C GLN A 294 -4.62 -19.78 -4.32
N LEU A 295 -3.50 -20.26 -3.78
CA LEU A 295 -2.29 -19.47 -3.61
C LEU A 295 -1.70 -19.07 -4.98
N VAL A 296 -1.42 -20.06 -5.83
CA VAL A 296 -0.83 -19.87 -7.15
C VAL A 296 -1.80 -19.11 -8.06
N GLY A 297 -3.11 -19.37 -7.97
CA GLY A 297 -4.12 -18.63 -8.72
C GLY A 297 -4.14 -17.15 -8.33
N SER A 298 -4.17 -16.84 -7.03
CA SER A 298 -4.23 -15.44 -6.56
C SER A 298 -2.94 -14.68 -6.87
N ILE A 299 -1.78 -15.27 -6.58
CA ILE A 299 -0.47 -14.65 -6.84
C ILE A 299 -0.21 -14.58 -8.34
N GLY A 300 -0.48 -15.66 -9.07
CA GLY A 300 -0.28 -15.76 -10.52
C GLY A 300 -1.08 -14.70 -11.26
N ILE A 301 -2.40 -14.61 -11.01
CA ILE A 301 -3.26 -13.57 -11.60
C ILE A 301 -2.76 -12.17 -11.20
N GLY A 302 -2.40 -11.98 -9.93
CA GLY A 302 -1.87 -10.71 -9.45
C GLY A 302 -0.57 -10.29 -10.13
N ILE A 303 0.31 -11.21 -10.51
CA ILE A 303 1.60 -10.88 -11.12
C ILE A 303 1.48 -10.62 -12.64
N LEU A 304 0.42 -11.08 -13.31
CA LEU A 304 0.25 -10.91 -14.77
C LEU A 304 0.45 -9.47 -15.28
N PRO A 305 -0.12 -8.42 -14.66
CA PRO A 305 0.08 -7.04 -15.12
C PRO A 305 1.55 -6.64 -15.11
N PHE A 306 2.31 -7.08 -14.11
CA PHE A 306 3.74 -6.80 -13.98
C PHE A 306 4.58 -7.55 -15.01
N LEU A 307 4.22 -8.79 -15.36
CA LEU A 307 4.89 -9.51 -16.44
C LEU A 307 4.69 -8.79 -17.78
N TRP A 308 3.48 -8.28 -18.04
CA TRP A 308 3.21 -7.48 -19.23
C TRP A 308 4.02 -6.17 -19.24
N TRP A 309 4.19 -5.53 -18.07
CA TRP A 309 5.04 -4.35 -17.95
C TRP A 309 6.50 -4.65 -18.27
N ASN A 310 7.05 -5.71 -17.67
CA ASN A 310 8.44 -6.12 -17.93
C ASN A 310 8.68 -6.48 -19.41
N GLN A 311 7.70 -7.14 -20.05
CA GLN A 311 7.74 -7.42 -21.48
C GLN A 311 7.82 -6.12 -22.28
N HIS A 312 6.95 -5.15 -21.97
CA HIS A 312 6.92 -3.85 -22.64
C HIS A 312 8.22 -3.08 -22.45
N VAL A 313 8.78 -3.05 -21.24
CA VAL A 313 10.06 -2.36 -20.96
C VAL A 313 11.18 -2.98 -21.79
N LYS A 314 11.30 -4.31 -21.83
CA LYS A 314 12.33 -5.02 -22.61
C LYS A 314 12.23 -4.77 -24.12
N GLN A 315 11.01 -4.59 -24.63
CA GLN A 315 10.77 -4.34 -26.05
C GLN A 315 10.97 -2.86 -26.43
N THR A 316 10.76 -1.95 -25.48
CA THR A 316 10.72 -0.50 -25.74
C THR A 316 12.03 0.21 -25.40
N PHE A 317 12.74 -0.23 -24.35
CA PHE A 317 13.91 0.46 -23.83
C PHE A 317 15.16 -0.44 -23.89
N THR A 318 16.30 0.15 -24.27
CA THR A 318 17.57 -0.57 -24.43
C THR A 318 18.43 -0.60 -23.16
N ILE A 319 18.24 0.36 -22.25
CA ILE A 319 18.97 0.48 -20.97
C ILE A 319 18.00 1.03 -19.93
N SER A 320 17.91 0.40 -18.76
CA SER A 320 17.19 0.97 -17.61
C SER A 320 18.10 1.09 -16.39
N LYS A 321 18.02 2.24 -15.69
CA LYS A 321 18.54 2.37 -14.31
C LYS A 321 17.77 1.38 -13.41
N HIS A 322 18.46 0.61 -12.57
CA HIS A 322 17.91 -0.48 -11.73
C HIS A 322 17.26 -1.65 -12.50
N GLU A 323 17.78 -2.00 -13.68
CA GLU A 323 17.34 -3.19 -14.39
C GLU A 323 17.60 -4.46 -13.56
N ILE A 324 16.57 -5.30 -13.41
CA ILE A 324 16.68 -6.62 -12.77
C ILE A 324 17.18 -7.60 -13.83
N SER A 325 18.50 -7.67 -14.04
CA SER A 325 19.11 -8.68 -14.90
C SER A 325 20.32 -9.34 -14.21
N THR A 326 20.45 -10.65 -14.38
CA THR A 326 21.57 -11.43 -13.84
C THR A 326 22.92 -10.95 -14.38
N GLN A 327 22.94 -10.40 -15.59
CA GLN A 327 24.11 -9.80 -16.21
C GLN A 327 24.48 -8.45 -15.57
N ALA A 328 23.50 -7.60 -15.22
CA ALA A 328 23.75 -6.37 -14.48
C ALA A 328 24.33 -6.65 -13.09
N TYR A 329 23.74 -7.62 -12.36
CA TYR A 329 24.25 -8.04 -11.04
C TYR A 329 25.68 -8.60 -11.11
N SER A 330 25.96 -9.45 -12.09
CA SER A 330 27.32 -10.00 -12.30
C SER A 330 28.32 -8.90 -12.65
N LYS A 331 27.95 -7.95 -13.51
CA LYS A 331 28.83 -6.84 -13.90
C LYS A 331 29.14 -5.90 -12.72
N GLN A 332 28.16 -5.65 -11.86
CA GLN A 332 28.35 -4.81 -10.68
C GLN A 332 29.24 -5.50 -9.63
N LEU A 333 28.99 -6.78 -9.34
CA LEU A 333 29.81 -7.56 -8.40
C LEU A 333 31.25 -7.78 -8.89
N ASN A 334 31.48 -7.88 -10.20
CA ASN A 334 32.82 -7.99 -10.77
C ASN A 334 33.54 -6.65 -10.91
N GLY A 335 32.82 -5.53 -10.88
CA GLY A 335 33.36 -4.18 -10.98
C GLY A 335 33.76 -3.56 -9.64
N GLU A 336 33.14 -3.98 -8.53
CA GLU A 336 33.44 -3.49 -7.19
C GLU A 336 34.52 -4.34 -6.50
N SER A 337 35.50 -3.67 -5.88
CA SER A 337 36.54 -4.34 -5.11
C SER A 337 35.96 -4.94 -3.81
N HIS A 338 36.51 -6.08 -3.36
CA HIS A 338 36.09 -6.71 -2.09
C HIS A 338 36.15 -5.73 -0.89
N GLN A 339 37.04 -4.74 -0.93
CA GLN A 339 37.16 -3.71 0.09
C GLN A 339 35.99 -2.71 0.09
N GLU A 340 35.42 -2.40 -1.07
CA GLU A 340 34.27 -1.50 -1.20
C GLU A 340 33.00 -2.12 -0.61
N LEU A 341 32.77 -3.41 -0.90
CA LEU A 341 31.67 -4.18 -0.31
C LEU A 341 31.76 -4.25 1.22
N LEU A 342 32.97 -4.51 1.75
CA LEU A 342 33.20 -4.51 3.19
C LEU A 342 32.90 -3.15 3.82
N LYS A 343 33.26 -2.03 3.17
CA LYS A 343 32.95 -0.69 3.70
C LYS A 343 31.45 -0.43 3.77
N ILE A 344 30.70 -0.82 2.73
CA ILE A 344 29.23 -0.71 2.72
C ILE A 344 28.64 -1.56 3.85
N PHE A 345 29.11 -2.79 4.02
CA PHE A 345 28.67 -3.68 5.09
C PHE A 345 28.87 -3.08 6.49
N HIS A 346 30.07 -2.59 6.81
CA HIS A 346 30.33 -2.00 8.12
C HIS A 346 29.42 -0.80 8.39
N LYS A 347 29.30 0.13 7.43
CA LYS A 347 28.38 1.27 7.56
C LYS A 347 26.93 0.83 7.74
N PHE A 348 26.50 -0.21 7.03
CA PHE A 348 25.15 -0.74 7.13
C PHE A 348 24.87 -1.29 8.53
N ILE A 349 25.80 -2.06 9.10
CA ILE A 349 25.72 -2.55 10.47
C ILE A 349 25.70 -1.40 11.49
N ASP A 350 26.61 -0.43 11.34
CA ASP A 350 26.66 0.75 12.21
C ASP A 350 25.33 1.52 12.19
N GLN A 351 24.72 1.64 11.01
CA GLN A 351 23.44 2.33 10.85
C GLN A 351 22.28 1.55 11.51
N ILE A 352 22.24 0.21 11.40
CA ILE A 352 21.21 -0.62 12.03
C ILE A 352 21.22 -0.47 13.55
N PHE A 353 22.40 -0.43 14.15
CA PHE A 353 22.56 -0.31 15.61
C PHE A 353 22.56 1.14 16.11
N SER A 354 22.39 2.12 15.22
CA SER A 354 22.35 3.53 15.59
C SER A 354 21.04 3.89 16.29
N LEU A 355 21.12 4.24 17.57
CA LEU A 355 19.98 4.72 18.37
C LEU A 355 19.54 6.14 18.00
N SER A 356 20.33 6.87 17.22
CA SER A 356 19.97 8.22 16.78
C SER A 356 18.96 8.18 15.61
N SER A 357 18.97 7.10 14.83
CA SER A 357 18.07 6.87 13.69
C SER A 357 16.60 6.92 14.11
N LEU A 358 15.78 7.56 13.27
CA LEU A 358 14.34 7.61 13.47
C LEU A 358 13.72 6.22 13.29
N SER A 359 14.22 5.45 12.32
CA SER A 359 13.73 4.08 12.10
C SER A 359 14.01 3.15 13.29
N THR A 360 15.20 3.21 13.89
CA THR A 360 15.54 2.45 15.11
C THR A 360 14.62 2.80 16.27
N LYS A 361 14.34 4.10 16.48
CA LYS A 361 13.37 4.56 17.49
C LYS A 361 11.97 3.99 17.23
N GLY A 362 11.56 3.86 15.97
CA GLY A 362 10.31 3.22 15.58
C GLY A 362 10.24 1.74 15.93
N ILE A 363 11.32 0.99 15.66
CA ILE A 363 11.42 -0.43 16.03
C ILE A 363 11.33 -0.61 17.55
N ILE A 364 12.04 0.23 18.31
CA ILE A 364 11.98 0.23 19.78
C ILE A 364 10.57 0.56 20.26
N LEU A 365 9.93 1.59 19.71
CA LEU A 365 8.55 1.97 20.06
C LEU A 365 7.58 0.80 19.87
N ILE A 366 7.62 0.13 18.72
CA ILE A 366 6.75 -1.03 18.43
C ILE A 366 6.96 -2.12 19.48
N ASN A 367 8.22 -2.48 19.77
CA ASN A 367 8.54 -3.51 20.75
C ASN A 367 8.12 -3.14 22.17
N VAL A 368 8.43 -1.92 22.62
CA VAL A 368 8.05 -1.44 23.96
C VAL A 368 6.53 -1.49 24.14
N VAL A 369 5.76 -1.05 23.14
CA VAL A 369 4.29 -1.05 23.24
C VAL A 369 3.73 -2.46 23.22
N LEU A 370 4.17 -3.33 22.29
CA LEU A 370 3.63 -4.69 22.17
C LEU A 370 4.03 -5.58 23.35
N ILE A 371 5.32 -5.60 23.71
CA ILE A 371 5.84 -6.41 24.81
C ILE A 371 5.34 -5.84 26.15
N GLY A 372 5.34 -4.52 26.33
CA GLY A 372 4.81 -3.89 27.54
C GLY A 372 3.33 -4.22 27.76
N THR A 373 2.52 -4.14 26.71
CA THR A 373 1.09 -4.53 26.78
C THR A 373 0.92 -6.03 27.00
N TRP A 374 1.78 -6.87 26.39
CA TRP A 374 1.79 -8.31 26.63
C TRP A 374 2.08 -8.63 28.10
N ILE A 375 3.13 -8.05 28.69
CA ILE A 375 3.51 -8.21 30.10
C ILE A 375 2.33 -7.81 30.99
N TYR A 376 1.77 -6.63 30.77
CA TYR A 376 0.62 -6.14 31.53
C TYR A 376 -0.57 -7.09 31.44
N ALA A 377 -0.97 -7.48 30.23
CA ALA A 377 -2.10 -8.36 30.00
C ALA A 377 -1.88 -9.75 30.62
N ARG A 378 -0.69 -10.34 30.43
CA ARG A 378 -0.39 -11.71 30.85
C ARG A 378 -0.10 -11.82 32.33
N LEU A 379 0.74 -10.96 32.90
CA LEU A 379 1.20 -11.06 34.29
C LEU A 379 0.26 -10.39 35.27
N LEU A 380 -0.31 -9.22 34.93
CA LEU A 380 -1.14 -8.45 35.86
C LEU A 380 -2.64 -8.76 35.73
N LYS A 381 -3.09 -9.17 34.54
CA LYS A 381 -4.51 -9.46 34.26
C LYS A 381 -4.80 -10.93 33.95
N GLY A 382 -3.79 -11.79 33.91
CA GLY A 382 -3.95 -13.22 33.59
C GLY A 382 -4.49 -13.50 32.18
N LEU A 383 -4.53 -12.51 31.30
CA LEU A 383 -5.10 -12.61 29.96
C LEU A 383 -4.06 -13.15 28.97
N HIS A 384 -4.31 -14.37 28.47
CA HIS A 384 -3.53 -14.95 27.39
C HIS A 384 -3.77 -14.19 26.08
N ASN A 385 -2.68 -13.82 25.40
CA ASN A 385 -2.71 -13.06 24.15
C ASN A 385 -1.42 -13.30 23.33
N ASP A 386 -1.48 -12.93 22.05
CA ASP A 386 -0.43 -13.24 21.06
C ASP A 386 0.52 -12.05 20.80
N LEU A 387 0.50 -10.99 21.62
CA LEU A 387 1.27 -9.76 21.35
C LEU A 387 2.79 -9.98 21.37
N LEU A 388 3.31 -10.88 22.22
CA LEU A 388 4.73 -11.25 22.18
C LEU A 388 5.08 -11.97 20.88
N GLY A 389 4.22 -12.91 20.44
CA GLY A 389 4.40 -13.59 19.15
C GLY A 389 4.35 -12.61 17.98
N MET A 390 3.49 -11.60 18.07
CA MET A 390 3.43 -10.51 17.09
C MET A 390 4.71 -9.67 17.08
N ALA A 391 5.26 -9.30 18.25
CA ALA A 391 6.51 -8.56 18.34
C ALA A 391 7.66 -9.34 17.67
N ILE A 392 7.81 -10.62 18.01
CA ILE A 392 8.82 -11.53 17.41
C ILE A 392 8.64 -11.63 15.89
N LEU A 393 7.40 -11.75 15.42
CA LEU A 393 7.11 -11.79 13.98
C LEU A 393 7.52 -10.49 13.28
N LEU A 394 7.20 -9.33 13.86
CA LEU A 394 7.56 -8.04 13.29
C LEU A 394 9.08 -7.82 13.28
N ASP A 395 9.80 -8.27 14.31
CA ASP A 395 11.26 -8.25 14.35
C ASP A 395 11.88 -9.14 13.27
N PHE A 396 11.32 -10.33 13.05
CA PHE A 396 11.73 -11.18 11.94
C PHE A 396 11.53 -10.49 10.58
N VAL A 397 10.40 -9.79 10.40
CA VAL A 397 10.14 -9.00 9.19
C VAL A 397 11.17 -7.87 9.04
N PHE A 398 11.53 -7.17 10.12
CA PHE A 398 12.60 -6.15 10.08
C PHE A 398 13.95 -6.74 9.66
N ILE A 399 14.34 -7.88 10.24
CA ILE A 399 15.60 -8.58 9.90
C ILE A 399 15.59 -8.99 8.43
N ALA A 400 14.50 -9.59 7.94
CA ALA A 400 14.34 -9.95 6.54
C ALA A 400 14.41 -8.72 5.62
N TYR A 401 13.81 -7.60 6.04
CA TYR A 401 13.85 -6.36 5.28
C TYR A 401 15.26 -5.74 5.24
N TYR A 402 16.01 -5.77 6.35
CA TYR A 402 17.42 -5.37 6.35
C TYR A 402 18.24 -6.18 5.35
N GLY A 403 18.04 -7.51 5.31
CA GLY A 403 18.68 -8.37 4.30
C GLY A 403 18.30 -7.98 2.87
N SER A 404 17.02 -7.72 2.61
CA SER A 404 16.55 -7.26 1.30
C SER A 404 17.15 -5.90 0.92
N LEU A 405 17.25 -4.97 1.88
CA LEU A 405 17.75 -3.63 1.66
C LEU A 405 19.27 -3.64 1.42
N PHE A 406 20.00 -4.43 2.18
CA PHE A 406 21.42 -4.67 1.96
C PHE A 406 21.69 -5.25 0.57
N GLY A 407 20.89 -6.24 0.15
CA GLY A 407 20.95 -6.78 -1.21
C GLY A 407 20.74 -5.70 -2.27
N MET A 408 19.80 -4.77 -2.06
CA MET A 408 19.58 -3.63 -2.97
C MET A 408 20.82 -2.74 -3.07
N TYR A 409 21.44 -2.40 -1.94
CA TYR A 409 22.65 -1.56 -1.91
C TYR A 409 23.83 -2.16 -2.67
N ILE A 410 24.05 -3.47 -2.54
CA ILE A 410 25.18 -4.14 -3.19
C ILE A 410 24.90 -4.47 -4.65
N LEU A 411 23.69 -4.91 -4.96
CA LEU A 411 23.39 -5.48 -6.27
C LEU A 411 22.87 -4.43 -7.26
N SER A 412 22.21 -3.36 -6.79
CA SER A 412 21.40 -2.51 -7.67
C SER A 412 21.64 -1.01 -7.54
N MET A 413 22.49 -0.59 -6.60
CA MET A 413 22.74 0.82 -6.30
C MET A 413 24.18 1.19 -6.64
N PRO A 414 24.44 2.29 -7.38
CA PRO A 414 25.80 2.71 -7.69
C PRO A 414 26.64 2.93 -6.42
N TYR A 415 27.92 2.55 -6.44
CA TYR A 415 28.81 2.65 -5.27
C TYR A 415 28.76 4.02 -4.57
N ALA A 416 28.75 5.12 -5.32
CA ALA A 416 28.69 6.47 -4.78
C ALA A 416 27.43 6.75 -3.94
N GLU A 417 26.30 6.18 -4.32
CA GLU A 417 25.03 6.28 -3.58
C GLU A 417 25.01 5.24 -2.42
N ALA A 418 25.57 4.05 -2.66
CA ALA A 418 25.58 2.95 -1.69
C ALA A 418 26.50 3.18 -0.49
N ILE A 419 27.68 3.77 -0.68
CA ILE A 419 28.66 4.02 0.39
C ILE A 419 28.18 5.06 1.41
N VAL A 420 27.20 5.89 1.05
CA VAL A 420 26.58 6.86 1.97
C VAL A 420 25.22 6.37 2.49
N LEU A 421 24.82 5.13 2.16
CA LEU A 421 23.52 4.56 2.48
C LEU A 421 22.37 5.48 2.05
N ASP A 422 22.44 6.02 0.83
CA ASP A 422 21.45 6.99 0.38
C ASP A 422 20.03 6.40 0.42
N GLY A 423 19.08 7.20 0.91
CA GLY A 423 17.70 6.78 1.12
C GLY A 423 17.45 5.76 2.25
N PHE A 424 18.43 5.38 3.08
CA PHE A 424 18.24 4.34 4.10
C PHE A 424 17.05 4.62 5.04
N GLU A 425 16.98 5.82 5.63
CA GLU A 425 15.88 6.22 6.51
C GLU A 425 14.54 6.26 5.78
N ARG A 426 14.54 6.51 4.46
CA ARG A 426 13.33 6.49 3.63
C ARG A 426 12.78 5.07 3.53
N TYR A 427 13.65 4.11 3.19
CA TYR A 427 13.28 2.70 3.04
C TYR A 427 12.89 2.07 4.38
N MET A 428 13.67 2.33 5.43
CA MET A 428 13.34 1.85 6.78
C MET A 428 12.08 2.50 7.34
N GLY A 429 11.84 3.79 7.05
CA GLY A 429 10.59 4.47 7.38
C GLY A 429 9.37 3.74 6.82
N SER A 430 9.42 3.27 5.58
CA SER A 430 8.34 2.46 4.98
C SER A 430 8.02 1.21 5.80
N MET A 431 9.05 0.47 6.20
CA MET A 431 8.90 -0.77 6.97
C MET A 431 8.39 -0.50 8.38
N VAL A 432 8.88 0.55 9.03
CA VAL A 432 8.38 1.00 10.34
C VAL A 432 6.90 1.35 10.26
N ILE A 433 6.46 2.09 9.24
CA ILE A 433 5.05 2.43 9.02
C ILE A 433 4.20 1.17 8.87
N ALA A 434 4.62 0.21 8.04
CA ALA A 434 3.91 -1.07 7.88
C ALA A 434 3.79 -1.82 9.22
N ASN A 435 4.91 -2.02 9.92
CA ASN A 435 4.92 -2.81 11.16
C ASN A 435 4.17 -2.12 12.31
N LEU A 436 4.21 -0.78 12.38
CA LEU A 436 3.45 -0.01 13.35
C LEU A 436 1.94 -0.23 13.16
N LEU A 437 1.44 -0.19 11.93
CA LEU A 437 0.02 -0.40 11.62
C LEU A 437 -0.39 -1.86 11.74
N LEU A 438 0.46 -2.81 11.32
CA LEU A 438 0.19 -4.24 11.47
C LEU A 438 0.15 -4.64 12.96
N GLY A 439 1.06 -4.11 13.78
CA GLY A 439 1.11 -4.35 15.21
C GLY A 439 -0.05 -3.71 15.99
N SER A 440 -0.57 -2.56 15.52
CA SER A 440 -1.66 -1.87 16.21
C SER A 440 -2.98 -2.65 16.16
N ILE A 441 -3.23 -3.44 15.12
CA ILE A 441 -4.46 -4.23 14.97
C ILE A 441 -4.64 -5.28 16.09
N PRO A 442 -3.71 -6.21 16.33
CA PRO A 442 -3.82 -7.13 17.46
C PRO A 442 -3.74 -6.39 18.80
N LEU A 443 -2.97 -5.30 18.90
CA LEU A 443 -2.90 -4.46 20.11
C LEU A 443 -4.29 -3.95 20.52
N VAL A 444 -5.01 -3.28 19.62
CA VAL A 444 -6.34 -2.73 19.96
C VAL A 444 -7.37 -3.82 20.24
N ARG A 445 -7.21 -5.02 19.67
CA ARG A 445 -8.07 -6.17 19.97
C ARG A 445 -7.78 -6.75 21.37
N VAL A 446 -6.54 -6.68 21.86
CA VAL A 446 -6.19 -7.07 23.22
C VAL A 446 -6.66 -6.00 24.22
N LEU A 447 -6.45 -4.71 23.91
CA LEU A 447 -6.97 -3.61 24.72
C LEU A 447 -8.50 -3.71 24.88
N ASP A 448 -9.22 -4.00 23.80
CA ASP A 448 -10.67 -4.23 23.86
C ASP A 448 -11.06 -5.35 24.84
N ARG A 449 -10.32 -6.47 24.84
CA ARG A 449 -10.57 -7.59 25.75
C ARG A 449 -10.26 -7.25 27.20
N LEU A 450 -9.20 -6.47 27.45
CA LEU A 450 -8.84 -6.02 28.79
C LEU A 450 -9.89 -5.07 29.40
N GLN A 451 -10.64 -4.38 28.55
CA GLN A 451 -11.72 -3.46 28.95
C GLN A 451 -13.09 -4.14 29.01
N PHE A 452 -13.18 -5.45 28.75
CA PHE A 452 -14.44 -6.15 28.85
C PHE A 452 -14.74 -6.39 30.35
N GLU A 453 -15.64 -5.58 30.92
CA GLU A 453 -16.18 -5.84 32.26
C GLU A 453 -16.87 -7.22 32.25
N GLN A 454 -16.44 -8.10 33.16
CA GLN A 454 -17.18 -9.32 33.41
C GLN A 454 -18.51 -8.93 34.05
N ASN A 455 -19.62 -9.14 33.34
CA ASN A 455 -20.94 -8.96 33.90
C ASN A 455 -21.15 -10.07 34.95
N PHE A 456 -20.94 -9.76 36.23
CA PHE A 456 -21.12 -10.70 37.35
C PHE A 456 -22.60 -10.97 37.69
N GLN A 457 -23.54 -10.46 36.90
CA GLN A 457 -24.96 -10.81 37.03
C GLN A 457 -25.27 -12.09 36.23
N LYS A 458 -25.06 -13.24 36.87
CA LYS A 458 -25.77 -14.48 36.57
C LYS A 458 -26.11 -15.23 37.84
#